data_AF-A0A2K4L8U4-F1
#
_entry.id   AF-A0A2K4L8U4-F1
#
_cell.length_a   1.000
_cell.length_b   1.000
_cell.length_c   1.000
_cell.angle_alpha   90.00
_cell.angle_beta   90.00
_cell.angle_gamma   90.00
#
_symmetry.space_group_name_H-M   'P 1'
#
loop_
_entity.id
_entity.type
_entity.pdbx_description
1 polymer ?
#
loop_
_entity_poly.entity_id
_entity_poly.type
_entity_poly.pdbx_seq_one_letter_code
_entity_poly.pdbx_strand_id
1 'polypeptide(L)'
;MSAVRSKICGITRIEDALAAVEAGADAIGFVFYAKSPRAVTCQQARAIIKALPPFVTTVGLFVNAGREELAEILEAVPLDLLQFHGDEGAAECESWHRPYIKALRVKAGDDIAAACDAYPGASGILLDAYVEGVPGGTGEAFDWSLIPQGLSKPVILAGGLTPDNVAEAVDRVRPYAVDVSGGVEESKGIKDHAKIRAFINALR
;
A
#
# COMPACT_ATOMS: atom_id res chain seq x y z
N MET A 1 23.41 2.90 -0.80
CA MET A 1 22.06 2.69 -1.39
C MET A 1 21.12 3.62 -0.65
N SER A 2 20.17 4.27 -1.35
CA SER A 2 19.15 5.07 -0.65
C SER A 2 18.31 4.14 0.23
N ALA A 3 17.91 4.59 1.42
CA ALA A 3 17.05 3.81 2.31
C ALA A 3 15.72 3.48 1.60
N VAL A 4 15.25 2.23 1.73
CA VAL A 4 13.96 1.77 1.18
C VAL A 4 12.83 2.40 1.98
N ARG A 5 11.83 2.94 1.29
CA ARG A 5 10.65 3.54 1.92
C ARG A 5 9.69 2.46 2.43
N SER A 6 8.86 2.81 3.41
CA SER A 6 7.91 1.87 4.01
C SER A 6 6.51 2.46 4.18
N LYS A 7 5.51 1.65 3.87
CA LYS A 7 4.10 1.96 4.10
C LYS A 7 3.47 0.92 5.02
N ILE A 8 2.79 1.38 6.06
CA ILE A 8 1.92 0.54 6.90
C ILE A 8 0.47 0.75 6.47
N CYS A 9 -0.13 -0.27 5.87
CA CYS A 9 -1.45 -0.22 5.26
C CYS A 9 -2.54 -0.83 6.17
N GLY A 10 -3.79 -0.42 5.98
CA GLY A 10 -4.93 -0.92 6.75
C GLY A 10 -4.95 -0.43 8.19
N ILE A 11 -4.57 0.83 8.40
CA ILE A 11 -4.60 1.50 9.70
C ILE A 11 -6.03 1.93 10.01
N THR A 12 -6.53 1.53 11.19
CA THR A 12 -7.93 1.80 11.62
C THR A 12 -8.03 2.61 12.90
N ARG A 13 -6.91 2.84 13.60
CA ARG A 13 -6.84 3.50 14.92
C ARG A 13 -5.67 4.47 15.01
N ILE A 14 -5.79 5.45 15.90
CA ILE A 14 -4.77 6.49 16.10
C ILE A 14 -3.48 5.88 16.68
N GLU A 15 -3.60 5.01 17.67
CA GLU A 15 -2.47 4.37 18.34
C GLU A 15 -1.60 3.55 17.38
N ASP A 16 -2.21 2.87 16.41
CA ASP A 16 -1.49 2.08 15.40
C ASP A 16 -0.76 2.97 14.41
N ALA A 17 -1.38 4.09 14.02
CA ALA A 17 -0.78 5.06 13.13
C ALA A 17 0.43 5.73 13.77
N LEU A 18 0.32 6.14 15.04
CA LEU A 18 1.41 6.75 15.78
C LEU A 18 2.56 5.76 16.02
N ALA A 19 2.25 4.51 16.37
CA ALA A 19 3.27 3.47 16.52
C ALA A 19 4.03 3.18 15.21
N ALA A 20 3.33 3.18 14.07
CA ALA A 20 3.95 3.06 12.75
C ALA A 20 4.90 4.22 12.45
N VAL A 21 4.47 5.46 12.70
CA VAL A 21 5.29 6.64 12.45
C VAL A 21 6.49 6.70 13.40
N GLU A 22 6.31 6.41 14.68
CA GLU A 22 7.40 6.37 15.67
C GLU A 22 8.43 5.29 15.31
N ALA A 23 8.00 4.14 14.77
CA ALA A 23 8.92 3.12 14.28
C ALA A 23 9.72 3.60 13.06
N GLY A 24 9.20 4.56 12.28
CA GLY A 24 9.85 5.17 11.12
C GLY A 24 9.14 4.91 9.79
N ALA A 25 7.84 4.60 9.79
CA ALA A 25 7.07 4.46 8.56
C ALA A 25 6.97 5.78 7.79
N ASP A 26 7.17 5.73 6.47
CA ASP A 26 7.10 6.91 5.59
C ASP A 26 5.66 7.22 5.15
N ALA A 27 4.78 6.22 5.17
CA ALA A 27 3.40 6.34 4.72
C ALA A 27 2.42 5.50 5.54
N ILE A 28 1.19 6.02 5.67
CA ILE A 28 0.07 5.38 6.35
C ILE A 28 -1.07 5.16 5.36
N GLY A 29 -1.55 3.91 5.27
CA GLY A 29 -2.62 3.51 4.34
C GLY A 29 -3.98 3.33 5.01
N PHE A 30 -5.00 3.98 4.47
CA PHE A 30 -6.41 3.90 4.86
C PHE A 30 -7.21 3.14 3.80
N VAL A 31 -7.98 2.13 4.21
CA VAL A 31 -8.76 1.32 3.26
C VAL A 31 -10.19 1.84 3.18
N PHE A 32 -10.56 2.41 2.03
CA PHE A 32 -11.91 2.85 1.71
C PHE A 32 -12.60 1.81 0.82
N TYR A 33 -12.69 0.58 1.33
CA TYR A 33 -13.39 -0.51 0.67
C TYR A 33 -14.21 -1.27 1.72
N ALA A 34 -15.52 -1.07 1.75
CA ALA A 34 -16.40 -1.51 2.84
C ALA A 34 -16.36 -3.02 3.10
N LYS A 35 -16.05 -3.86 2.10
CA LYS A 35 -15.93 -5.31 2.29
C LYS A 35 -14.62 -5.75 2.94
N SER A 36 -13.65 -4.84 3.08
CA SER A 36 -12.40 -5.12 3.77
C SER A 36 -12.61 -5.14 5.28
N PRO A 37 -11.99 -6.10 6.01
CA PRO A 37 -11.99 -6.06 7.48
C PRO A 37 -11.14 -4.90 8.04
N ARG A 38 -10.44 -4.17 7.17
CA ARG A 38 -9.59 -3.01 7.50
C ARG A 38 -10.24 -1.69 7.05
N ALA A 39 -11.52 -1.73 6.64
CA ALA A 39 -12.23 -0.56 6.15
C ALA A 39 -12.33 0.53 7.22
N VAL A 40 -12.13 1.78 6.83
CA VAL A 40 -12.32 2.95 7.69
C VAL A 40 -13.38 3.88 7.14
N THR A 41 -14.06 4.58 8.03
CA THR A 41 -14.92 5.72 7.69
C THR A 41 -14.10 6.99 7.47
N CYS A 42 -14.67 7.97 6.75
CA CYS A 42 -14.06 9.30 6.61
C CYS A 42 -13.78 9.95 7.97
N GLN A 43 -14.67 9.78 8.95
CA GLN A 43 -14.48 10.31 10.30
C GLN A 43 -13.25 9.70 10.98
N GLN A 44 -13.07 8.38 10.91
CA GLN A 44 -11.91 7.70 11.48
C GLN A 44 -10.62 8.14 10.79
N ALA A 45 -10.58 8.14 9.45
CA ALA A 45 -9.41 8.54 8.69
C ALA A 45 -8.99 9.99 9.03
N ARG A 46 -9.94 10.94 9.08
CA ARG A 46 -9.66 12.33 9.48
C ARG A 46 -9.10 12.45 10.90
N ALA A 47 -9.65 11.70 11.84
CA ALA A 47 -9.17 11.70 13.22
C ALA A 47 -7.72 11.21 13.31
N ILE A 48 -7.38 10.16 12.55
CA ILE A 48 -6.03 9.62 12.47
C ILE A 48 -5.08 10.62 11.82
N ILE A 49 -5.43 11.15 10.64
CA ILE A 49 -4.59 12.11 9.91
C ILE A 49 -4.29 13.34 10.77
N LYS A 50 -5.28 13.84 11.53
CA LYS A 50 -5.10 14.98 12.44
C LYS A 50 -4.07 14.71 13.55
N ALA A 51 -3.87 13.46 13.94
CA ALA A 51 -2.92 13.07 14.98
C ALA A 51 -1.49 12.85 14.44
N LEU A 52 -1.31 12.70 13.12
CA LEU A 52 0.00 12.42 12.52
C LEU A 52 0.92 13.65 12.60
N PRO A 53 2.24 13.44 12.82
CA PRO A 53 3.23 14.50 12.66
C PRO A 53 3.46 14.82 11.17
N PRO A 54 4.18 15.90 10.84
CA PRO A 54 4.55 16.19 9.45
C PRO A 54 5.45 15.11 8.85
N PHE A 55 5.58 15.15 7.52
CA PHE A 55 6.46 14.27 6.71
C PHE A 55 6.07 12.79 6.68
N VAL A 56 4.79 12.50 6.87
CA VAL A 56 4.19 11.17 6.70
C VAL A 56 3.15 11.26 5.59
N THR A 57 3.31 10.44 4.55
CA THR A 57 2.36 10.43 3.42
C THR A 57 1.08 9.69 3.79
N THR A 58 -0.08 10.32 3.61
CA THR A 58 -1.39 9.70 3.83
C THR A 58 -1.94 9.11 2.53
N VAL A 59 -2.22 7.81 2.52
CA VAL A 59 -2.62 7.07 1.30
C VAL A 59 -4.03 6.51 1.45
N GLY A 60 -4.95 6.86 0.55
CA GLY A 60 -6.28 6.24 0.47
C GLY A 60 -6.31 5.10 -0.52
N LEU A 61 -6.69 3.91 -0.08
CA LEU A 61 -6.82 2.71 -0.91
C LEU A 61 -8.29 2.51 -1.32
N PHE A 62 -8.51 2.40 -2.62
CA PHE A 62 -9.81 2.19 -3.24
C PHE A 62 -9.82 0.92 -4.09
N VAL A 63 -10.98 0.27 -4.19
CA VAL A 63 -11.18 -0.92 -5.03
C VAL A 63 -12.46 -0.73 -5.82
N ASN A 64 -12.34 -0.35 -7.10
CA ASN A 64 -13.45 -0.11 -8.02
C ASN A 64 -14.53 0.80 -7.40
N ALA A 65 -14.09 1.85 -6.70
CA ALA A 65 -14.99 2.77 -6.01
C ALA A 65 -15.79 3.60 -7.02
N GLY A 66 -17.07 3.86 -6.71
CA GLY A 66 -17.89 4.73 -7.55
C GLY A 66 -17.35 6.16 -7.57
N ARG A 67 -17.56 6.89 -8.68
CA ARG A 67 -17.05 8.27 -8.81
C ARG A 67 -17.61 9.21 -7.74
N GLU A 68 -18.89 9.06 -7.38
CA GLU A 68 -19.53 9.86 -6.33
C GLU A 68 -18.94 9.53 -4.95
N GLU A 69 -18.86 8.24 -4.61
CA GLU A 69 -18.26 7.78 -3.35
C GLU A 69 -16.81 8.27 -3.18
N LEU A 70 -15.98 8.13 -4.20
CA LEU A 70 -14.59 8.57 -4.12
C LEU A 70 -14.50 10.09 -4.01
N ALA A 71 -15.32 10.85 -4.75
CA ALA A 71 -15.35 12.32 -4.65
C ALA A 71 -15.73 12.78 -3.24
N GLU A 72 -16.74 12.19 -2.61
CA GLU A 72 -17.14 12.48 -1.23
C GLU A 72 -16.00 12.22 -0.24
N ILE A 73 -15.27 11.11 -0.42
CA ILE A 73 -14.12 10.78 0.42
C ILE A 73 -13.00 11.80 0.24
N LEU A 74 -12.69 12.20 -1.00
CA LEU A 74 -11.62 13.15 -1.27
C LEU A 74 -11.94 14.57 -0.80
N GLU A 75 -13.22 14.95 -0.75
CA GLU A 75 -13.66 16.21 -0.15
C GLU A 75 -13.54 16.16 1.38
N ALA A 76 -13.89 15.04 2.00
CA ALA A 76 -13.91 14.90 3.45
C ALA A 76 -12.51 14.64 4.06
N VAL A 77 -11.66 13.90 3.38
CA VAL A 77 -10.40 13.35 3.92
C VAL A 77 -9.20 13.95 3.19
N PRO A 78 -8.29 14.68 3.88
CA PRO A 78 -7.13 15.30 3.26
C PRO A 78 -6.01 14.28 3.03
N LEU A 79 -6.25 13.35 2.10
CA LEU A 79 -5.26 12.38 1.65
C LEU A 79 -4.16 13.09 0.83
N ASP A 80 -2.96 12.53 0.77
CA ASP A 80 -1.88 13.00 -0.11
C ASP A 80 -1.86 12.22 -1.43
N LEU A 81 -2.09 10.91 -1.35
CA LEU A 81 -1.89 9.96 -2.45
C LEU A 81 -3.07 8.98 -2.58
N LEU A 82 -3.48 8.70 -3.81
CA LEU A 82 -4.50 7.70 -4.11
C LEU A 82 -3.85 6.35 -4.44
N GLN A 83 -4.41 5.25 -3.95
CA GLN A 83 -3.99 3.89 -4.32
C GLN A 83 -5.18 3.14 -4.92
N PHE A 84 -5.14 2.92 -6.23
CA PHE A 84 -6.16 2.16 -6.96
C PHE A 84 -5.79 0.68 -6.99
N HIS A 85 -6.64 -0.15 -6.39
CA HIS A 85 -6.34 -1.55 -6.07
C HIS A 85 -7.34 -2.55 -6.67
N GLY A 86 -8.25 -2.07 -7.51
CA GLY A 86 -9.14 -2.87 -8.33
C GLY A 86 -8.66 -2.96 -9.78
N ASP A 87 -9.63 -2.89 -10.70
CA ASP A 87 -9.49 -3.04 -12.14
C ASP A 87 -9.57 -1.66 -12.85
N GLU A 88 -9.35 -0.56 -12.11
CA GLU A 88 -9.44 0.80 -12.61
C GLU A 88 -8.40 1.03 -13.73
N GLY A 89 -8.85 1.55 -14.88
CA GLY A 89 -7.96 1.84 -16.00
C GLY A 89 -7.14 3.12 -15.78
N ALA A 90 -6.07 3.31 -16.56
CA ALA A 90 -5.20 4.49 -16.44
C ALA A 90 -5.96 5.81 -16.62
N ALA A 91 -6.86 5.90 -17.62
CA ALA A 91 -7.67 7.10 -17.85
C ALA A 91 -8.59 7.44 -16.67
N GLU A 92 -9.13 6.43 -15.99
CA GLU A 92 -9.95 6.62 -14.79
C GLU A 92 -9.11 7.16 -13.63
N CYS A 93 -7.96 6.53 -13.37
CA CYS A 93 -7.01 6.95 -12.35
C CYS A 93 -6.55 8.40 -12.55
N GLU A 94 -6.19 8.75 -13.80
CA GLU A 94 -5.67 10.06 -14.19
C GLU A 94 -6.75 11.16 -14.14
N SER A 95 -8.04 10.80 -14.32
CA SER A 95 -9.15 11.76 -14.29
C SER A 95 -9.31 12.50 -12.96
N TRP A 96 -8.69 12.00 -11.89
CA TRP A 96 -8.69 12.62 -10.57
C TRP A 96 -7.69 13.79 -10.45
N HIS A 97 -6.76 13.94 -11.40
CA HIS A 97 -5.74 15.00 -11.39
C HIS A 97 -4.96 15.07 -10.07
N ARG A 98 -4.72 13.89 -9.48
CA ARG A 98 -4.00 13.72 -8.22
C ARG A 98 -2.92 12.66 -8.37
N PRO A 99 -1.82 12.74 -7.59
CA PRO A 99 -0.86 11.66 -7.53
C PRO A 99 -1.55 10.34 -7.17
N TYR A 100 -1.15 9.26 -7.84
CA TYR A 100 -1.69 7.94 -7.57
C TYR A 100 -0.64 6.83 -7.72
N ILE A 101 -0.86 5.74 -7.00
CA ILE A 101 -0.23 4.43 -7.19
C ILE A 101 -1.28 3.51 -7.80
N LYS A 102 -0.88 2.70 -8.79
CA LYS A 102 -1.69 1.57 -9.24
C LYS A 102 -1.15 0.28 -8.64
N ALA A 103 -2.02 -0.50 -8.02
CA ALA A 103 -1.67 -1.87 -7.64
C ALA A 103 -2.01 -2.85 -8.76
N LEU A 104 -1.07 -3.77 -9.00
CA LEU A 104 -1.16 -4.87 -9.96
C LEU A 104 -0.97 -6.18 -9.20
N ARG A 105 -1.86 -7.15 -9.44
CA ARG A 105 -1.75 -8.49 -8.87
C ARG A 105 -0.91 -9.34 -9.81
N VAL A 106 0.22 -9.83 -9.33
CA VAL A 106 1.18 -10.57 -10.15
C VAL A 106 0.88 -12.07 -10.13
N LYS A 107 0.82 -12.68 -11.31
CA LYS A 107 0.74 -14.13 -11.53
C LYS A 107 1.93 -14.61 -12.36
N ALA A 108 2.23 -15.91 -12.23
CA ALA A 108 3.23 -16.54 -13.09
C ALA A 108 2.81 -16.43 -14.56
N GLY A 109 3.72 -15.93 -15.41
CA GLY A 109 3.49 -15.73 -16.84
C GLY A 109 2.96 -14.34 -17.22
N ASP A 110 2.69 -13.46 -16.26
CA ASP A 110 2.31 -12.08 -16.55
C ASP A 110 3.49 -11.29 -17.13
N ASP A 111 3.21 -10.44 -18.12
CA ASP A 111 4.14 -9.41 -18.58
C ASP A 111 4.04 -8.18 -17.66
N ILE A 112 4.82 -8.20 -16.57
CA ILE A 112 4.83 -7.14 -15.57
C ILE A 112 5.28 -5.80 -16.18
N ALA A 113 6.22 -5.83 -17.14
CA ALA A 113 6.71 -4.62 -17.77
C ALA A 113 5.60 -3.94 -18.59
N ALA A 114 4.92 -4.69 -19.45
CA ALA A 114 3.79 -4.19 -20.21
C ALA A 114 2.65 -3.70 -19.28
N ALA A 115 2.40 -4.39 -18.17
CA ALA A 115 1.39 -3.99 -17.20
C ALA A 115 1.77 -2.68 -16.47
N CYS A 116 3.05 -2.43 -16.20
CA CYS A 116 3.52 -1.14 -15.67
C CYS A 116 3.37 -0.02 -16.71
N ASP A 117 3.73 -0.28 -17.97
CA ASP A 117 3.66 0.69 -19.07
C ASP A 117 2.23 1.10 -19.40
N ALA A 118 1.24 0.27 -19.05
CA ALA A 118 -0.18 0.60 -19.19
C ALA A 118 -0.63 1.77 -18.28
N TYR A 119 0.15 2.16 -17.27
CA TYR A 119 -0.16 3.25 -16.33
C TYR A 119 0.91 4.35 -16.34
N PRO A 120 1.06 5.10 -17.44
CA PRO A 120 2.12 6.09 -17.59
C PRO A 120 1.96 7.30 -16.64
N GLY A 121 0.75 7.60 -16.16
CA GLY A 121 0.53 8.66 -15.16
C GLY A 121 0.82 8.24 -13.71
N ALA A 122 1.03 6.95 -13.42
CA ALA A 122 1.23 6.48 -12.06
C ALA A 122 2.54 7.02 -11.46
N SER A 123 2.48 7.44 -10.20
CA SER A 123 3.66 7.85 -9.41
C SER A 123 4.49 6.65 -8.96
N GLY A 124 3.88 5.47 -8.90
CA GLY A 124 4.52 4.19 -8.62
C GLY A 124 3.57 3.04 -8.88
N ILE A 125 4.13 1.83 -8.98
CA ILE A 125 3.37 0.59 -9.18
C ILE A 125 3.56 -0.28 -7.96
N LEU A 126 2.45 -0.69 -7.34
CA LEU A 126 2.45 -1.65 -6.25
C LEU A 126 2.25 -3.05 -6.82
N LEU A 127 3.20 -3.94 -6.60
CA LEU A 127 3.11 -5.35 -7.00
C LEU A 127 2.66 -6.17 -5.79
N ASP A 128 1.45 -6.73 -5.86
CA ASP A 128 0.87 -7.56 -4.80
C ASP A 128 0.78 -9.02 -5.24
N ALA A 129 0.86 -9.94 -4.27
CA ALA A 129 0.68 -11.36 -4.52
C ALA A 129 -0.76 -11.64 -4.95
N TYR A 130 -0.95 -12.34 -6.08
CA TYR A 130 -2.28 -12.85 -6.42
C TYR A 130 -2.63 -14.04 -5.52
N VAL A 131 -3.73 -13.92 -4.78
CA VAL A 131 -4.40 -15.08 -4.18
C VAL A 131 -5.85 -15.14 -4.65
N GLU A 132 -6.27 -16.33 -5.08
CA GLU A 132 -7.58 -16.57 -5.65
C GLU A 132 -8.71 -16.23 -4.66
N GLY A 133 -9.68 -15.42 -5.10
CA GLY A 133 -10.89 -15.10 -4.33
C GLY A 133 -10.77 -13.98 -3.28
N VAL A 134 -9.59 -13.39 -3.03
CA VAL A 134 -9.41 -12.31 -2.05
C VAL A 134 -8.65 -11.12 -2.64
N PRO A 135 -9.26 -9.93 -2.75
CA PRO A 135 -8.53 -8.69 -3.05
C PRO A 135 -7.57 -8.32 -1.91
N GLY A 136 -6.28 -8.62 -2.07
CA GLY A 136 -5.18 -8.20 -1.21
C GLY A 136 -5.05 -8.92 0.15
N GLY A 137 -3.80 -9.04 0.63
CA GLY A 137 -3.49 -9.31 2.05
C GLY A 137 -3.84 -10.70 2.60
N THR A 138 -3.42 -11.77 1.92
CA THR A 138 -3.58 -13.18 2.36
C THR A 138 -2.41 -13.75 3.14
N GLY A 139 -1.23 -13.10 3.10
CA GLY A 139 -0.05 -13.49 3.88
C GLY A 139 0.95 -14.37 3.13
N GLU A 140 0.62 -14.88 1.93
CA GLU A 140 1.59 -15.62 1.10
C GLU A 140 2.38 -14.68 0.19
N ALA A 141 3.70 -14.83 0.19
CA ALA A 141 4.58 -14.12 -0.74
C ALA A 141 4.60 -14.87 -2.08
N PHE A 142 4.55 -14.15 -3.20
CA PHE A 142 4.77 -14.72 -4.53
C PHE A 142 6.26 -14.78 -4.84
N ASP A 143 6.63 -15.55 -5.87
CA ASP A 143 8.03 -15.63 -6.31
C ASP A 143 8.52 -14.28 -6.84
N TRP A 144 9.32 -13.58 -6.04
CA TRP A 144 9.88 -12.27 -6.37
C TRP A 144 10.81 -12.30 -7.59
N SER A 145 11.33 -13.47 -7.98
CA SER A 145 12.15 -13.60 -9.18
C SER A 145 11.38 -13.29 -10.47
N LEU A 146 10.04 -13.27 -10.41
CA LEU A 146 9.18 -12.88 -11.51
C LEU A 146 9.26 -11.37 -11.83
N ILE A 147 9.73 -10.54 -10.89
CA ILE A 147 9.78 -9.08 -11.07
C ILE A 147 10.99 -8.72 -11.94
N PRO A 148 10.79 -8.21 -13.17
CA PRO A 148 11.90 -7.84 -14.03
C PRO A 148 12.60 -6.59 -13.49
N GLN A 149 13.89 -6.47 -13.80
CA GLN A 149 14.67 -5.26 -13.52
C GLN A 149 14.38 -4.19 -14.58
N GLY A 150 14.58 -2.92 -14.24
CA GLY A 150 14.47 -1.81 -15.19
C GLY A 150 13.03 -1.43 -15.58
N LEU A 151 12.05 -1.72 -14.72
CA LEU A 151 10.68 -1.26 -14.90
C LEU A 151 10.59 0.27 -15.03
N SER A 152 9.63 0.74 -15.82
CA SER A 152 9.44 2.16 -16.16
C SER A 152 8.97 3.02 -14.98
N LYS A 153 8.58 2.39 -13.86
CA LYS A 153 8.01 3.04 -12.67
C LYS A 153 8.70 2.59 -11.38
N PRO A 154 8.75 3.45 -10.35
CA PRO A 154 9.14 3.03 -9.00
C PRO A 154 8.23 1.90 -8.51
N VAL A 155 8.85 0.80 -8.08
CA VAL A 155 8.14 -0.39 -7.58
C VAL A 155 7.94 -0.31 -6.08
N ILE A 156 6.72 -0.59 -5.65
CA ILE A 156 6.34 -0.79 -4.25
C ILE A 156 6.03 -2.28 -4.09
N LEU A 157 6.84 -2.99 -3.32
CA LEU A 157 6.65 -4.43 -3.11
C LEU A 157 5.64 -4.66 -1.98
N ALA A 158 4.60 -5.45 -2.25
CA ALA A 158 3.62 -5.89 -1.28
C ALA A 158 3.43 -7.42 -1.37
N GLY A 159 2.44 -7.94 -0.64
CA GLY A 159 2.06 -9.36 -0.69
C GLY A 159 2.88 -10.24 0.24
N GLY A 160 2.28 -10.61 1.38
CA GLY A 160 2.89 -11.57 2.30
C GLY A 160 4.16 -11.10 3.02
N LEU A 161 4.49 -9.80 2.98
CA LEU A 161 5.65 -9.27 3.69
C LEU A 161 5.45 -9.33 5.21
N THR A 162 6.48 -9.76 5.93
CA THR A 162 6.54 -9.91 7.38
C THR A 162 7.90 -9.39 7.88
N PRO A 163 8.08 -9.19 9.20
CA PRO A 163 9.39 -8.87 9.76
C PRO A 163 10.49 -9.89 9.40
N ASP A 164 10.12 -11.15 9.17
CA ASP A 164 11.06 -12.25 8.94
C ASP A 164 11.57 -12.31 7.50
N ASN A 165 10.80 -11.80 6.53
CA ASN A 165 11.12 -11.95 5.09
C ASN A 165 11.45 -10.63 4.37
N VAL A 166 11.17 -9.47 4.96
CA VAL A 166 11.27 -8.19 4.26
C VAL A 166 12.69 -7.81 3.86
N ALA A 167 13.69 -8.17 4.68
CA ALA A 167 15.10 -7.91 4.36
C ALA A 167 15.53 -8.66 3.09
N GLU A 168 15.19 -9.96 3.00
CA GLU A 168 15.45 -10.76 1.80
C GLU A 168 14.70 -10.22 0.58
N ALA A 169 13.46 -9.76 0.77
CA ALA A 169 12.65 -9.15 -0.29
C ALA A 169 13.33 -7.92 -0.87
N VAL A 170 13.83 -7.04 0.00
CA VAL A 170 14.56 -5.83 -0.39
C VAL A 170 15.86 -6.16 -1.10
N ASP A 171 16.64 -7.12 -0.60
CA ASP A 171 17.92 -7.49 -1.21
C ASP A 171 17.76 -8.04 -2.63
N ARG A 172 16.71 -8.84 -2.86
CA ARG A 172 16.42 -9.46 -4.16
C ARG A 172 15.78 -8.50 -5.15
N VAL A 173 14.76 -7.76 -4.73
CA VAL A 173 13.93 -6.95 -5.62
C VAL A 173 14.48 -5.53 -5.77
N ARG A 174 15.16 -5.00 -4.74
CA ARG A 174 15.60 -3.61 -4.62
C ARG A 174 14.47 -2.60 -4.94
N PRO A 175 13.30 -2.72 -4.28
CA PRO A 175 12.16 -1.88 -4.59
C PRO A 175 12.39 -0.44 -4.10
N TYR A 176 11.62 0.51 -4.64
CA TYR A 176 11.58 1.87 -4.11
C TYR A 176 11.00 1.91 -2.70
N ALA A 177 9.94 1.13 -2.46
CA ALA A 177 9.30 1.00 -1.17
C ALA A 177 8.78 -0.42 -0.92
N VAL A 178 8.45 -0.72 0.33
CA VAL A 178 7.67 -1.90 0.73
C VAL A 178 6.34 -1.47 1.35
N ASP A 179 5.28 -2.27 1.14
CA ASP A 179 3.96 -2.07 1.74
C ASP A 179 3.56 -3.32 2.54
N VAL A 180 3.23 -3.13 3.83
CA VAL A 180 2.81 -4.22 4.71
C VAL A 180 1.47 -3.91 5.36
N SER A 181 0.61 -4.93 5.44
CA SER A 181 -0.67 -4.86 6.14
C SER A 181 -0.83 -6.01 7.14
N GLY A 182 -1.13 -7.22 6.67
CA GLY A 182 -1.39 -8.38 7.53
C GLY A 182 -0.16 -8.91 8.28
N GLY A 183 1.05 -8.79 7.72
CA GLY A 183 2.27 -9.29 8.35
C GLY A 183 2.67 -8.57 9.65
N VAL A 184 2.04 -7.43 9.95
CA VAL A 184 2.23 -6.67 11.19
C VAL A 184 0.94 -6.51 11.99
N GLU A 185 -0.04 -7.39 11.77
CA GLU A 185 -1.30 -7.43 12.54
C GLU A 185 -1.21 -8.37 13.75
N GLU A 186 -1.90 -7.97 14.82
CA GLU A 186 -2.32 -8.87 15.91
C GLU A 186 -3.60 -9.60 15.47
N SER A 187 -4.55 -8.85 14.92
CA SER A 187 -5.78 -9.34 14.29
C SER A 187 -6.18 -8.42 13.14
N LYS A 188 -7.13 -8.84 12.29
CA LYS A 188 -7.52 -8.06 11.11
C LYS A 188 -7.91 -6.63 11.49
N GLY A 189 -7.18 -5.62 10.99
CA GLY A 189 -7.42 -4.21 11.28
C GLY A 189 -6.77 -3.68 12.56
N ILE A 190 -6.15 -4.53 13.38
CA ILE A 190 -5.49 -4.18 14.65
C ILE A 190 -3.99 -4.50 14.51
N LYS A 191 -3.15 -3.46 14.52
CA LYS A 191 -1.71 -3.65 14.33
C LYS A 191 -1.02 -4.10 15.62
N ASP A 192 -0.03 -4.96 15.46
CA ASP A 192 0.90 -5.34 16.53
C ASP A 192 2.10 -4.39 16.47
N HIS A 193 2.26 -3.55 17.50
CA HIS A 193 3.32 -2.54 17.54
C HIS A 193 4.72 -3.13 17.60
N ALA A 194 4.89 -4.32 18.18
CA ALA A 194 6.18 -5.01 18.19
C ALA A 194 6.53 -5.50 16.78
N LYS A 195 5.56 -6.06 16.04
CA LYS A 195 5.78 -6.47 14.64
C LYS A 195 6.04 -5.28 13.72
N ILE A 196 5.35 -4.15 13.90
CA ILE A 196 5.67 -2.91 13.18
C ILE A 196 7.13 -2.51 13.39
N ARG A 197 7.59 -2.43 14.65
CA ARG A 197 8.98 -2.07 14.95
C ARG A 197 9.97 -3.06 14.36
N ALA A 198 9.70 -4.36 14.46
CA ALA A 198 10.55 -5.40 13.88
C ALA A 198 10.62 -5.27 12.35
N PHE A 199 9.50 -5.03 11.68
CA PHE A 199 9.43 -4.82 10.23
C PHE A 199 10.26 -3.62 9.78
N ILE A 200 10.09 -2.46 10.43
CA ILE A 200 10.84 -1.25 10.07
C ILE A 200 12.33 -1.40 10.39
N ASN A 201 12.69 -2.06 11.49
CA ASN A 201 14.09 -2.31 11.83
C ASN A 201 14.77 -3.23 10.82
N ALA A 202 14.05 -4.18 10.22
CA ALA A 202 14.58 -5.06 9.18
C ALA A 202 14.88 -4.34 7.84
N LEU A 203 14.46 -3.07 7.69
CA LEU A 203 14.72 -2.24 6.50
C LEU A 203 15.96 -1.33 6.64
N ARG A 204 16.59 -1.30 7.82
CA ARG A 204 17.71 -0.42 8.16
C ARG A 204 19.04 -1.16 8.07
#